data_AF-A0A7S7LUQ4-F1
#
_entry.id   AF-A0A7S7LUQ4-F1
#
_cell.length_a   1.000
_cell.length_b   1.000
_cell.length_c   1.000
_cell.angle_alpha   90.00
_cell.angle_beta   90.00
_cell.angle_gamma   90.00
#
_symmetry.space_group_name_H-M   'P 1'
#
loop_
_entity.id
_entity.type
_entity.pdbx_description
1 polymer ?
#
loop_
_entity_poly.entity_id
_entity_poly.type
_entity_poly.pdbx_seq_one_letter_code
_entity_poly.pdbx_strand_id
1 'polypeptide(L)' 'MIKKIKIELLYFLIILIVLALLQHQDLLTSPLKRIDLMREKENYLHPLLWTSIVYSAIGVLRLAIKSIFYLKNRNKS' A
#
# COMPACT_ATOMS: atom_id res chain seq x y z
N MET A 1 8.58 -16.75 -9.85
CA MET A 1 9.05 -15.57 -9.08
C MET A 1 8.55 -14.26 -9.68
N ILE A 2 8.88 -13.96 -10.94
CA ILE A 2 8.46 -12.73 -11.65
C ILE A 2 6.94 -12.50 -11.59
N LYS A 3 6.12 -13.53 -11.83
CA LYS A 3 4.65 -13.42 -11.74
C LYS A 3 4.17 -12.93 -10.36
N LYS A 4 4.78 -13.42 -9.28
CA LYS A 4 4.43 -13.01 -7.90
C LYS A 4 4.84 -11.57 -7.64
N ILE A 5 6.05 -11.18 -8.05
CA ILE A 5 6.54 -9.80 -7.91
C ILE A 5 5.61 -8.82 -8.65
N LYS A 6 5.18 -9.17 -9.88
CA LYS A 6 4.22 -8.34 -10.64
C LYS A 6 2.88 -8.18 -9.91
N ILE A 7 2.37 -9.24 -9.29
CA ILE A 7 1.11 -9.19 -8.52
C ILE A 7 1.28 -8.32 -7.27
N GLU A 8 2.38 -8.45 -6.54
CA GLU A 8 2.62 -7.62 -5.36
C GLU A 8 2.83 -6.14 -5.72
N LEU A 9 3.51 -5.85 -6.83
CA LEU A 9 3.62 -4.50 -7.38
C LEU A 9 2.25 -3.93 -7.76
N LEU A 10 1.37 -4.76 -8.33
CA LEU A 10 0.00 -4.35 -8.64
C LEU A 10 -0.78 -4.01 -7.35
N TYR A 11 -0.68 -4.83 -6.31
CA TYR A 11 -1.32 -4.52 -5.02
C TYR A 11 -0.78 -3.23 -4.40
N PHE A 12 0.55 -3.04 -4.44
CA PHE A 12 1.17 -1.81 -3.96
C PHE A 12 0.67 -0.59 -4.74
N LEU A 13 0.61 -0.67 -6.06
CA LEU A 13 0.13 0.42 -6.92
C LEU A 13 -1.34 0.75 -6.63
N ILE A 14 -2.18 -0.27 -6.44
CA ILE A 14 -3.60 -0.07 -6.08
C ILE A 14 -3.70 0.64 -4.73
N ILE A 15 -2.93 0.22 -3.72
CA ILE A 15 -2.93 0.87 -2.40
C ILE A 15 -2.43 2.31 -2.51
N LEU A 16 -1.38 2.57 -3.29
CA LEU A 16 -0.86 3.92 -3.53
C LEU A 16 -1.96 4.84 -4.10
N ILE A 17 -2.66 4.39 -5.14
CA ILE A 17 -3.73 5.18 -5.77
C ILE A 17 -4.88 5.42 -4.79
N VAL A 18 -5.32 4.38 -4.08
CA VAL A 18 -6.41 4.49 -3.10
C VAL A 18 -6.03 5.46 -1.98
N LEU A 19 -4.85 5.33 -1.38
CA LEU A 19 -4.39 6.23 -0.32
C LEU A 19 -4.24 7.66 -0.83
N ALA A 20 -3.64 7.86 -2.00
CA ALA A 20 -3.47 9.17 -2.60
C ALA A 20 -4.83 9.86 -2.80
N LEU A 21 -5.83 9.17 -3.34
CA LEU A 21 -7.16 9.74 -3.58
C LEU A 21 -7.94 9.97 -2.28
N LEU A 22 -7.78 9.10 -1.27
CA LEU A 22 -8.42 9.29 0.04
C LEU A 22 -7.84 10.48 0.80
N GLN A 23 -6.53 10.70 0.71
CA GLN A 23 -5.83 11.75 1.45
C GLN A 23 -5.80 13.10 0.71
N HIS A 24 -5.84 13.06 -0.63
CA HIS A 24 -5.70 14.22 -1.50
C HIS A 24 -6.77 14.20 -2.58
N GLN A 25 -8.00 14.57 -2.22
CA GLN A 25 -9.12 14.68 -3.17
C GLN A 25 -8.86 15.71 -4.27
N ASP A 26 -7.99 16.69 -4.01
CA ASP A 26 -7.54 17.67 -5.00
C ASP A 26 -6.74 17.03 -6.15
N LEU A 27 -6.31 15.77 -6.05
CA LEU A 27 -5.80 15.02 -7.20
C LEU A 27 -6.87 14.77 -8.28
N LEU A 28 -8.17 14.78 -7.92
CA LEU A 28 -9.26 14.62 -8.88
C LEU A 28 -9.63 15.92 -9.59
N THR A 29 -9.35 17.07 -8.97
CA THR A 29 -9.78 18.39 -9.47
C THR A 29 -8.63 19.26 -9.95
N SER A 30 -7.48 19.23 -9.28
CA SER A 30 -6.28 20.02 -9.61
C SER A 30 -4.98 19.24 -9.31
N PRO A 31 -4.69 18.15 -10.04
CA PRO A 31 -3.56 17.27 -9.77
C PRO A 31 -2.19 17.97 -9.85
N LEU A 32 -2.03 18.93 -10.78
CA LEU A 32 -0.78 19.68 -10.94
C LEU A 32 -0.45 20.51 -9.69
N LYS A 33 -1.45 21.14 -9.07
CA LYS A 33 -1.24 21.91 -7.83
C LYS A 33 -0.74 21.03 -6.70
N ARG A 34 -1.22 19.79 -6.60
CA ARG A 34 -0.71 18.84 -5.59
C ARG A 34 0.75 18.50 -5.84
N ILE A 35 1.15 18.32 -7.10
CA ILE A 35 2.55 18.05 -7.48
C ILE A 35 3.44 19.26 -7.15
N ASP A 36 2.98 20.47 -7.44
CA ASP A 36 3.70 21.71 -7.09
C ASP A 36 3.84 21.87 -5.57
N LEU A 37 2.77 21.61 -4.81
CA LEU A 37 2.83 21.61 -3.35
C LEU A 37 3.77 20.53 -2.79
N MET A 38 3.86 19.37 -3.47
CA MET A 38 4.81 18.33 -3.07
C MET A 38 6.25 18.73 -3.37
N ARG A 39 6.45 19.46 -4.46
CA ARG A 39 7.73 20.06 -4.83
C ARG A 39 8.20 21.09 -3.84
N GLU A 40 7.35 22.03 -3.48
CA GLU A 40 7.66 23.09 -2.52
C GLU A 40 8.02 22.54 -1.14
N LYS A 41 7.42 21.40 -0.77
CA LYS A 41 7.66 20.73 0.52
C LYS A 41 8.73 19.64 0.46
N GLU A 42 9.39 19.46 -0.69
CA GLU A 42 10.38 18.40 -0.96
C GLU A 42 9.91 16.98 -0.58
N ASN A 43 8.60 16.73 -0.61
CA ASN A 43 7.99 15.54 0.00
C ASN A 43 7.53 14.50 -1.05
N TYR A 44 8.20 14.44 -2.19
CA TYR A 44 7.86 13.52 -3.30
C TYR A 44 7.84 12.04 -2.92
N LEU A 45 8.63 11.66 -1.93
CA LEU A 45 8.71 10.27 -1.46
C LEU A 45 7.61 9.92 -0.46
N HIS A 46 6.92 10.91 0.11
CA HIS A 46 5.91 10.69 1.14
C HIS A 46 4.81 9.70 0.71
N PRO A 47 4.22 9.80 -0.52
CA PRO A 47 3.21 8.83 -0.96
C PRO A 47 3.75 7.39 -1.02
N LEU A 48 5.00 7.21 -1.45
CA LEU A 48 5.65 5.90 -1.55
C LEU A 48 5.96 5.31 -0.18
N LEU A 49 6.48 6.13 0.75
CA LEU A 49 6.79 5.72 2.12
C LEU A 49 5.51 5.34 2.87
N TRP A 50 4.48 6.17 2.76
CA TRP A 50 3.19 5.91 3.41
C TRP A 50 2.54 4.62 2.89
N THR A 51 2.54 4.44 1.56
CA THR A 51 2.08 3.20 0.94
C THR A 51 2.89 1.99 1.42
N SER A 52 4.20 2.13 1.56
CA SER A 52 5.07 1.06 2.05
C SER A 52 4.76 0.64 3.48
N ILE A 53 4.45 1.60 4.36
CA ILE A 53 4.03 1.33 5.73
C ILE A 53 2.69 0.57 5.74
N VAL A 54 1.69 1.06 5.01
CA VAL A 54 0.36 0.43 4.94
C VAL A 54 0.44 -0.96 4.32
N TYR A 55 1.17 -1.11 3.22
CA TYR A 55 1.37 -2.40 2.56
C TYR A 55 2.08 -3.41 3.47
N SER A 56 3.10 -2.96 4.21
CA SER A 56 3.79 -3.77 5.22
C SER A 56 2.83 -4.23 6.32
N ALA A 57 1.98 -3.33 6.84
CA ALA A 57 0.97 -3.68 7.84
C ALA A 57 -0.01 -4.73 7.32
N ILE A 58 -0.50 -4.59 6.08
CA ILE A 58 -1.35 -5.59 5.42
C ILE A 58 -0.59 -6.92 5.24
N GLY A 59 0.72 -6.87 4.95
CA GLY A 59 1.59 -8.05 4.89
C GLY A 59 1.66 -8.80 6.22
N VAL A 60 1.89 -8.08 7.33
CA VAL A 60 1.90 -8.66 8.68
C VAL A 60 0.55 -9.28 9.02
N LEU A 61 -0.56 -8.61 8.69
CA LEU A 61 -1.90 -9.14 8.89
C LEU A 61 -2.13 -10.45 8.10
N ARG A 62 -1.73 -10.49 6.83
CA ARG A 62 -1.80 -11.70 5.99
C ARG A 62 -1.01 -12.86 6.61
N LEU A 63 0.17 -12.59 7.16
CA LEU A 63 0.99 -13.58 7.85
C LEU A 63 0.34 -14.07 9.15
N ALA A 64 -0.22 -13.16 9.95
CA ALA A 64 -0.92 -13.50 11.19
C ALA A 64 -2.11 -14.43 10.92
N ILE A 65 -2.97 -14.08 9.95
CA ILE A 65 -4.12 -14.90 9.55
C ILE A 65 -3.65 -16.29 9.11
N LYS A 66 -2.65 -16.37 8.22
CA LYS A 66 -2.10 -17.64 7.74
C LYS A 66 -1.59 -18.50 8.90
N SER A 67 -0.91 -17.89 9.87
CA SER A 67 -0.36 -18.59 11.04
C SER A 67 -1.47 -19.14 11.94
N ILE A 68 -2.54 -18.38 12.17
CA ILE A 68 -3.71 -18.83 12.94
C ILE A 68 -4.38 -20.03 12.25
N PHE A 69 -4.61 -19.96 10.94
CA PHE A 69 -5.20 -21.07 10.19
C PHE A 69 -4.31 -22.32 10.19
N TYR A 70 -2.99 -22.15 10.08
CA TYR A 70 -2.04 -23.25 10.16
C TYR A 70 -2.11 -23.97 11.52
N LEU A 71 -2.09 -23.22 12.63
CA LEU A 71 -2.20 -23.80 13.97
C LEU A 71 -3.56 -24.50 14.18
N LYS A 72 -4.65 -23.90 13.70
CA LYS A 72 -6.00 -24.48 13.77
C LYS A 72 -6.10 -25.82 13.03
N ASN A 73 -5.49 -25.93 11.86
CA ASN A 73 -5.51 -27.18 11.08
C ASN A 73 -4.59 -28.25 11.68
N ARG A 74 -3.47 -27.87 12.30
CA ARG A 74 -2.56 -28.81 12.98
C ARG A 74 -3.23 -29.47 14.19
N ASN A 75 -3.99 -28.71 14.98
CA ASN A 75 -4.67 -29.23 16.17
C ASN A 75 -5.91 -30.11 15.86
N LYS A 76 -6.31 -30.22 14.58
CA LYS A 76 -7.42 -31.08 14.13
C LYS A 76 -6.96 -32.44 13.59
N SER A 77 -5.65 -32.65 13.44
CA SER A 77 -5.03 -33.91 13.03
C SER A 77 -4.44 -34.64 14.23
#